data_AF-A0A835ISP3-F1
#
_entry.id   AF-A0A835ISP3-F1
#
_cell.length_a   1.000
_cell.length_b   1.000
_cell.length_c   1.000
_cell.angle_alpha   90.00
_cell.angle_beta   90.00
_cell.angle_gamma   90.00
#
_symmetry.space_group_name_H-M   'P 1'
#
loop_
_entity.id
_entity.type
_entity.pdbx_description
1 polymer ?
#
loop_
_entity_poly.entity_id
_entity_poly.type
_entity_poly.pdbx_seq_one_letter_code
_entity_poly.pdbx_strand_id
1 'polypeptide(L)'
;MAYAGLTFVIAFVKTLRKSNSPKAKRHKLQIGFGMEEILRKYIRYAMNEKPFNPGMLADLIQLRKASMLNDAQVAKILNEISRQIVRDKGLVVMDISGYSEKGFKRKLAMHALFGKIFYLSELPEFCSRESSLIIKEIFGVTDEDAVTLLLLLKNDVSHG
;
A
#
# COMPACT_ATOMS: atom_id res chain seq x y z
N MET A 1 -18.86 -2.09 -15.37
CA MET A 1 -18.90 -1.48 -14.02
C MET A 1 -17.55 -0.89 -13.57
N ALA A 2 -16.62 -0.51 -14.46
CA ALA A 2 -15.32 0.07 -14.08
C ALA A 2 -15.34 1.60 -13.87
N TYR A 3 -16.32 2.30 -14.43
CA TYR A 3 -16.38 3.77 -14.43
C TYR A 3 -16.80 4.40 -13.09
N ALA A 4 -17.52 3.67 -12.24
CA ALA A 4 -17.98 4.17 -10.95
C ALA A 4 -16.82 4.32 -9.92
N GLY A 5 -15.84 3.41 -9.95
CA GLY A 5 -14.65 3.49 -9.12
C GLY A 5 -13.77 4.68 -9.49
N LEU A 6 -13.55 4.89 -10.79
CA LEU A 6 -12.76 6.01 -11.31
C LEU A 6 -13.41 7.37 -10.99
N THR A 7 -14.74 7.49 -11.08
CA THR A 7 -15.45 8.72 -10.69
C THR A 7 -15.37 8.99 -9.20
N PHE A 8 -15.48 7.97 -8.34
CA PHE A 8 -15.28 8.14 -6.90
C PHE A 8 -13.86 8.60 -6.58
N VAL A 9 -12.83 8.00 -7.19
CA VAL A 9 -11.43 8.40 -6.97
C VAL A 9 -11.17 9.81 -7.49
N ILE A 10 -11.65 10.17 -8.68
CA ILE A 10 -11.52 11.54 -9.21
C ILE A 10 -12.27 12.55 -8.33
N ALA A 11 -13.48 12.22 -7.88
CA ALA A 11 -14.26 13.07 -6.99
C ALA A 11 -13.59 13.22 -5.62
N PHE A 12 -13.03 12.14 -5.09
CA PHE A 12 -12.26 12.13 -3.85
C PHE A 12 -10.98 12.97 -4.01
N VAL A 13 -10.20 12.76 -5.07
CA VAL A 13 -8.99 13.54 -5.38
C VAL A 13 -9.31 15.02 -5.58
N LYS A 14 -10.39 15.37 -6.30
CA LYS A 14 -10.85 16.77 -6.45
C LYS A 14 -11.25 17.37 -5.11
N THR A 15 -11.94 16.61 -4.26
CA THR A 15 -12.32 17.01 -2.91
C THR A 15 -11.09 17.24 -2.03
N LEU A 16 -10.09 16.35 -2.11
CA LEU A 16 -8.82 16.48 -1.39
C LEU A 16 -8.02 17.70 -1.88
N ARG A 17 -7.95 17.95 -3.19
CA ARG A 17 -7.30 19.15 -3.76
C ARG A 17 -7.99 20.44 -3.33
N LYS A 18 -9.33 20.44 -3.21
CA LYS A 18 -10.11 21.57 -2.68
C LYS A 18 -9.91 21.76 -1.17
N SER A 19 -9.71 20.67 -0.42
CA SER A 19 -9.45 20.69 1.03
C SER A 19 -8.06 21.21 1.43
N ASN A 20 -7.12 21.28 0.47
CA ASN A 20 -5.74 21.78 0.70
C ASN A 20 -5.55 23.26 0.31
N SER A 21 -6.61 23.97 -0.12
CA SER A 21 -6.60 25.43 -0.33
C SER A 21 -6.33 26.19 0.98
N PRO A 22 -5.74 27.41 0.97
CA PRO A 22 -5.52 28.22 2.20
C PRO A 22 -6.79 28.41 3.04
N LYS A 23 -7.97 28.49 2.41
CA LYS A 23 -9.28 28.56 3.07
C LYS A 23 -9.68 27.24 3.75
N ALA A 24 -9.20 26.10 3.26
CA ALA A 24 -9.51 24.77 3.76
C ALA A 24 -8.46 24.21 4.76
N LYS A 25 -7.26 24.82 4.85
CA LYS A 25 -6.36 24.63 6.01
C LYS A 25 -7.04 24.98 7.35
N ARG A 26 -8.05 25.86 7.34
CA ARG A 26 -8.91 26.16 8.50
C ARG A 26 -9.97 25.05 8.76
N HIS A 27 -10.37 24.30 7.74
CA HIS A 27 -11.29 23.15 7.83
C HIS A 27 -10.61 21.81 8.14
N LYS A 28 -9.27 21.74 8.16
CA LYS A 28 -8.52 20.56 8.67
C LYS A 28 -8.95 20.19 10.10
N LEU A 29 -9.44 21.17 10.87
CA LEU A 29 -10.03 20.98 12.20
C LEU A 29 -11.46 20.38 12.19
N GLN A 30 -12.21 20.45 11.08
CA GLN A 30 -13.62 19.99 11.04
C GLN A 30 -13.81 18.57 10.50
N ILE A 31 -12.87 18.00 9.74
CA ILE A 31 -12.97 16.63 9.19
C ILE A 31 -12.20 15.60 10.06
N GLY A 32 -11.45 16.03 11.06
CA GLY A 32 -10.83 15.16 12.07
C GLY A 32 -9.69 14.24 11.58
N PHE A 33 -9.43 14.14 10.28
CA PHE A 33 -8.43 13.23 9.71
C PHE A 33 -7.36 13.97 8.89
N GLY A 34 -6.09 13.68 9.15
CA GLY A 34 -4.95 14.16 8.35
C GLY A 34 -4.76 13.39 7.04
N MET A 35 -4.07 13.99 6.06
CA MET A 35 -3.78 13.34 4.76
C MET A 35 -2.99 12.04 4.90
N GLU A 36 -2.08 11.96 5.88
CA GLU A 36 -1.35 10.73 6.20
C GLU A 36 -2.31 9.59 6.59
N GLU A 37 -3.32 9.89 7.40
CA GLU A 37 -4.27 8.88 7.85
C GLU A 37 -5.22 8.44 6.74
N ILE A 38 -5.64 9.37 5.88
CA ILE A 38 -6.43 9.07 4.68
C ILE A 38 -5.65 8.13 3.75
N LEU A 39 -4.41 8.50 3.42
CA LEU A 39 -3.56 7.68 2.55
C LEU A 39 -3.33 6.29 3.18
N ARG A 40 -3.04 6.23 4.49
CA ARG A 40 -2.86 4.98 5.22
C ARG A 40 -4.09 4.08 5.16
N LYS A 41 -5.29 4.62 5.43
CA LYS A 41 -6.56 3.87 5.36
C LYS A 41 -6.84 3.38 3.95
N TYR A 42 -6.60 4.21 2.94
CA TYR A 42 -6.86 3.84 1.56
C TYR A 42 -5.89 2.77 1.04
N ILE A 43 -4.59 2.87 1.35
CA ILE A 43 -3.63 1.79 1.02
C ILE A 43 -4.08 0.49 1.70
N ARG A 44 -4.42 0.51 2.99
CA ARG A 44 -4.86 -0.69 3.70
C ARG A 44 -6.12 -1.31 3.07
N TYR A 45 -7.10 -0.49 2.74
CA TYR A 45 -8.31 -0.91 2.04
C TYR A 45 -7.96 -1.51 0.67
N ALA A 46 -7.19 -0.81 -0.16
CA ALA A 46 -6.83 -1.26 -1.50
C ALA A 46 -6.06 -2.60 -1.48
N MET A 47 -5.13 -2.78 -0.54
CA MET A 47 -4.34 -4.01 -0.44
C MET A 47 -5.16 -5.26 -0.08
N ASN A 48 -6.25 -5.09 0.68
CA ASN A 48 -7.11 -6.18 1.14
C ASN A 48 -8.32 -6.42 0.23
N GLU A 49 -8.96 -5.36 -0.26
CA GLU A 49 -10.28 -5.43 -0.91
C GLU A 49 -10.22 -5.33 -2.43
N LYS A 50 -9.17 -4.72 -3.00
CA LYS A 50 -9.07 -4.51 -4.45
C LYS A 50 -8.16 -5.55 -5.11
N PRO A 51 -8.47 -5.98 -6.35
CA PRO A 51 -7.51 -6.70 -7.16
C PRO A 51 -6.26 -5.84 -7.35
N PHE A 52 -5.08 -6.46 -7.21
CA PHE A 52 -3.82 -5.74 -7.37
C PHE A 52 -3.49 -5.69 -8.86
N ASN A 53 -3.90 -4.60 -9.51
CA ASN A 53 -3.77 -4.42 -10.95
C ASN A 53 -3.30 -2.98 -11.29
N PRO A 54 -2.92 -2.71 -12.55
CA PRO A 54 -2.38 -1.41 -12.94
C PRO A 54 -3.34 -0.23 -12.67
N GLY A 55 -4.66 -0.45 -12.79
CA GLY A 55 -5.66 0.59 -12.49
C GLY A 55 -5.67 0.99 -11.02
N MET A 56 -5.61 0.02 -10.11
CA MET A 56 -5.53 0.28 -8.67
C MET A 56 -4.22 0.99 -8.28
N LEU A 57 -3.11 0.63 -8.92
CA LEU A 57 -1.82 1.30 -8.74
C LEU A 57 -1.86 2.76 -9.21
N ALA A 58 -2.50 3.01 -10.36
CA ALA A 58 -2.69 4.36 -10.88
C ALA A 58 -3.52 5.22 -9.90
N ASP A 59 -4.60 4.68 -9.32
CA ASP A 59 -5.38 5.36 -8.29
C ASP A 59 -4.52 5.75 -7.08
N LEU A 60 -3.66 4.84 -6.61
CA LEU A 60 -2.76 5.07 -5.49
C LEU A 60 -1.71 6.16 -5.80
N ILE A 61 -1.10 6.13 -6.99
CA ILE A 61 -0.15 7.14 -7.43
C ILE A 61 -0.83 8.51 -7.53
N GLN A 62 -2.05 8.56 -8.08
CA GLN A 62 -2.83 9.81 -8.14
C GLN A 62 -3.14 10.35 -6.74
N LEU A 63 -3.54 9.47 -5.81
CA LEU A 63 -3.80 9.85 -4.43
C LEU A 63 -2.53 10.38 -3.74
N ARG A 64 -1.39 9.69 -3.92
CA ARG A 64 -0.08 10.15 -3.44
C ARG A 64 0.25 11.55 -3.96
N LYS A 65 0.12 11.77 -5.27
CA LYS A 65 0.35 13.09 -5.90
C LYS A 65 -0.60 14.17 -5.37
N ALA A 66 -1.86 13.82 -5.11
CA ALA A 66 -2.87 14.75 -4.58
C ALA A 66 -2.70 15.06 -3.08
N SER A 67 -2.11 14.15 -2.32
CA SER A 67 -1.92 14.26 -0.87
C SER A 67 -0.87 15.30 -0.47
N MET A 68 0.02 15.70 -1.39
CA MET A 68 1.16 16.59 -1.16
C MET A 68 2.09 16.11 -0.02
N LEU A 69 2.11 14.80 0.25
CA LEU A 69 3.02 14.18 1.21
C LEU A 69 4.41 14.05 0.59
N ASN A 70 5.44 14.32 1.38
CA ASN A 70 6.81 14.07 0.96
C ASN A 70 7.17 12.57 1.07
N ASP A 71 8.26 12.16 0.43
CA ASP A 71 8.64 10.74 0.38
C ASP A 71 8.94 10.16 1.77
N ALA A 72 9.44 10.96 2.71
CA ALA A 72 9.66 10.51 4.09
C ALA A 72 8.34 10.19 4.81
N GLN A 73 7.29 11.01 4.61
CA GLN A 73 5.95 10.76 5.14
C GLN A 73 5.32 9.53 4.50
N VAL A 74 5.47 9.35 3.18
CA VAL A 74 4.96 8.16 2.47
C VAL A 74 5.68 6.91 2.98
N ALA A 75 7.00 6.94 3.13
CA ALA A 75 7.77 5.83 3.68
C ALA A 75 7.36 5.49 5.11
N LYS A 76 7.11 6.50 5.96
CA LYS A 76 6.57 6.28 7.31
C LYS A 76 5.22 5.57 7.26
N ILE A 77 4.31 5.98 6.38
CA ILE A 77 2.99 5.33 6.21
C ILE A 77 3.15 3.88 5.76
N LEU A 78 4.01 3.60 4.78
CA LEU A 78 4.28 2.24 4.31
C LEU A 78 4.87 1.36 5.42
N ASN A 79 5.81 1.89 6.21
CA ASN A 79 6.37 1.20 7.36
C ASN A 79 5.31 0.94 8.46
N GLU A 80 4.42 1.90 8.73
CA GLU A 80 3.30 1.71 9.67
C GLU A 80 2.34 0.61 9.22
N ILE A 81 1.96 0.60 7.94
CA ILE A 81 1.08 -0.43 7.37
C ILE A 81 1.76 -1.80 7.45
N SER A 82 3.04 -1.86 7.10
CA SER A 82 3.85 -3.09 7.18
C SER A 82 3.87 -3.66 8.59
N ARG A 83 4.16 -2.82 9.60
CA ARG A 83 4.16 -3.25 11.02
C ARG A 83 2.79 -3.72 11.46
N GLN A 84 1.73 -3.05 11.02
CA GLN A 84 0.38 -3.45 11.38
C GLN A 84 0.00 -4.80 10.77
N ILE A 85 0.37 -5.06 9.52
CA ILE A 85 0.13 -6.36 8.87
C ILE A 85 0.86 -7.47 9.61
N VAL A 86 2.14 -7.25 9.96
CA VAL A 86 2.93 -8.22 10.73
C VAL A 86 2.35 -8.46 12.12
N ARG A 87 1.83 -7.42 12.78
CA ARG A 87 1.10 -7.58 14.06
C ARG A 87 -0.18 -8.39 13.91
N ASP A 88 -0.93 -8.17 12.84
CA ASP A 88 -2.22 -8.82 12.61
C ASP A 88 -2.07 -10.30 12.15
N LYS A 89 -0.98 -10.63 11.45
CA LYS A 89 -0.86 -11.88 10.68
C LYS A 89 0.45 -12.65 10.89
N GLY A 90 1.45 -12.07 11.55
CA GLY A 90 2.78 -12.67 11.79
C GLY A 90 3.82 -12.28 10.73
N LEU A 91 5.03 -12.83 10.87
CA LEU A 91 6.14 -12.63 9.93
C LEU A 91 5.98 -13.47 8.66
N VAL A 92 6.73 -13.10 7.61
CA VAL A 92 6.83 -13.93 6.41
C VAL A 92 7.70 -15.14 6.74
N VAL A 93 7.19 -16.34 6.43
CA VAL A 93 7.92 -17.59 6.62
C VAL A 93 7.99 -18.30 5.27
N MET A 94 9.19 -18.65 4.83
CA MET A 94 9.43 -19.31 3.55
C MET A 94 9.20 -20.83 3.62
N ASP A 95 9.48 -21.45 4.77
CA ASP A 95 9.23 -22.88 4.97
C ASP A 95 7.74 -23.14 5.28
N ILE A 96 7.11 -23.93 4.41
CA ILE A 96 5.70 -24.32 4.48
C ILE A 96 5.52 -25.78 4.95
N SER A 97 6.61 -26.51 5.23
CA SER A 97 6.54 -27.88 5.72
C SER A 97 5.87 -27.94 7.11
N GLY A 98 4.93 -28.89 7.29
CA GLY A 98 4.24 -29.12 8.57
C GLY A 98 3.04 -28.21 8.90
N TYR A 99 2.59 -27.34 7.98
CA TYR A 99 1.45 -26.45 8.24
C TYR A 99 0.10 -27.10 7.92
N SER A 100 -0.90 -26.83 8.77
CA SER A 100 -2.30 -27.10 8.45
C SER A 100 -2.76 -26.26 7.24
N GLU A 101 -3.77 -26.71 6.52
CA GLU A 101 -4.30 -26.01 5.34
C GLU A 101 -4.70 -24.55 5.63
N LYS A 102 -5.23 -24.28 6.83
CA LYS A 102 -5.53 -22.92 7.32
C LYS A 102 -4.27 -22.10 7.58
N GLY A 103 -3.21 -22.71 8.11
CA GLY A 103 -1.90 -22.08 8.31
C GLY A 103 -1.22 -21.74 6.98
N PHE A 104 -1.34 -22.64 6.00
CA PHE A 104 -0.81 -22.44 4.65
C PHE A 104 -1.48 -21.27 3.93
N LYS A 105 -2.82 -21.18 3.94
CA LYS A 105 -3.55 -20.06 3.33
C LYS A 105 -3.21 -18.70 3.97
N ARG A 106 -2.99 -18.66 5.30
CA ARG A 106 -2.55 -17.43 5.99
C ARG A 106 -1.15 -16.99 5.53
N LYS A 107 -0.23 -17.93 5.34
CA LYS A 107 1.13 -17.63 4.86
C LYS A 107 1.15 -17.13 3.41
N LEU A 108 0.38 -17.74 2.52
CA LEU A 108 0.23 -17.24 1.15
C LEU A 108 -0.35 -15.81 1.12
N ALA A 109 -1.35 -15.53 1.96
CA ALA A 109 -1.89 -14.17 2.09
C ALA A 109 -0.84 -13.17 2.60
N MET A 110 0.12 -13.63 3.41
CA MET A 110 1.24 -12.81 3.89
C MET A 110 2.27 -12.53 2.79
N HIS A 111 2.66 -13.57 2.05
CA HIS A 111 3.52 -13.42 0.86
C HIS A 111 2.93 -12.44 -0.13
N ALA A 112 1.62 -12.56 -0.41
CA ALA A 112 0.91 -11.65 -1.29
C ALA A 112 0.90 -10.21 -0.76
N LEU A 113 0.58 -9.98 0.52
CA LEU A 113 0.55 -8.62 1.08
C LEU A 113 1.93 -7.96 1.14
N PHE A 114 2.96 -8.72 1.52
CA PHE A 114 4.34 -8.26 1.45
C PHE A 114 4.68 -7.85 0.01
N GLY A 115 4.46 -8.75 -0.95
CA GLY A 115 4.76 -8.49 -2.37
C GLY A 115 4.07 -7.22 -2.87
N LYS A 116 2.78 -7.05 -2.58
CA LYS A 116 2.01 -5.87 -3.01
C LYS A 116 2.57 -4.56 -2.44
N ILE A 117 2.90 -4.54 -1.15
CA ILE A 117 3.44 -3.34 -0.49
C ILE A 117 4.86 -3.06 -0.97
N PHE A 118 5.68 -4.09 -1.09
CA PHE A 118 7.05 -3.97 -1.56
C PHE A 118 7.12 -3.52 -3.02
N TYR A 119 6.23 -4.05 -3.87
CA TYR A 119 6.08 -3.57 -5.25
C TYR A 119 5.71 -2.08 -5.28
N LEU A 120 4.72 -1.66 -4.49
CA LEU A 120 4.31 -0.26 -4.42
C LEU A 120 5.43 0.66 -3.95
N SER A 121 6.27 0.21 -3.00
CA SER A 121 7.41 0.99 -2.51
C SER A 121 8.56 1.11 -3.53
N GLU A 122 8.67 0.14 -4.44
CA GLU A 122 9.68 0.16 -5.52
C GLU A 122 9.27 1.06 -6.70
N LEU A 123 8.02 1.54 -6.75
CA LEU A 123 7.58 2.46 -7.79
C LEU A 123 8.13 3.87 -7.53
N PRO A 124 8.98 4.42 -8.41
CA PRO A 124 9.56 5.74 -8.23
C PRO A 124 8.50 6.86 -8.24
N GLU A 125 7.36 6.63 -8.89
CA GLU A 125 6.23 7.57 -8.87
C GLU A 125 5.49 7.61 -7.53
N PHE A 126 5.70 6.61 -6.67
CA PHE A 126 5.03 6.46 -5.40
C PHE A 126 5.93 6.83 -4.21
N CYS A 127 7.15 6.28 -4.14
CA CYS A 127 8.11 6.55 -3.07
C CYS A 127 9.55 6.47 -3.63
N SER A 128 10.41 7.41 -3.26
CA SER A 128 11.83 7.37 -3.66
C SER A 128 12.62 6.32 -2.87
N ARG A 129 13.65 5.74 -3.49
CA ARG A 129 14.53 4.71 -2.88
C ARG A 129 15.41 5.22 -1.75
N GLU A 130 15.63 6.53 -1.64
CA GLU A 130 16.40 7.17 -0.55
C GLU A 130 15.59 7.36 0.74
N SER A 131 14.33 6.92 0.74
CA SER A 131 13.46 7.02 1.90
C SER A 131 13.77 5.92 2.94
N SER A 132 13.42 6.17 4.20
CA SER A 132 13.66 5.29 5.36
C SER A 132 12.81 4.00 5.37
N LEU A 133 12.60 3.39 4.20
CA LEU A 133 11.84 2.17 4.00
C LEU A 133 12.59 0.97 4.57
N ILE A 134 11.95 0.29 5.52
CA ILE A 134 12.49 -0.90 6.19
C ILE A 134 11.49 -2.07 6.07
N ILE A 135 10.76 -2.14 4.95
CA ILE A 135 9.68 -3.11 4.72
C ILE A 135 10.21 -4.55 4.84
N LYS A 136 11.34 -4.86 4.20
CA LYS A 136 11.97 -6.18 4.26
C LYS A 136 12.27 -6.60 5.70
N GLU A 137 12.88 -5.71 6.48
CA GLU A 137 13.20 -5.93 7.89
C GLU A 137 11.94 -6.15 8.73
N ILE A 138 10.90 -5.33 8.51
CA ILE A 138 9.62 -5.45 9.24
C ILE A 138 8.98 -6.82 9.01
N PHE A 139 9.01 -7.32 7.77
CA PHE A 139 8.43 -8.62 7.43
C PHE A 139 9.37 -9.81 7.70
N GLY A 140 10.64 -9.56 8.03
CA GLY A 140 11.66 -10.59 8.24
C GLY A 140 12.08 -11.30 6.95
N VAL A 141 12.09 -10.59 5.82
CA VAL A 141 12.34 -11.15 4.47
C VAL A 141 13.77 -10.82 4.03
N THR A 142 14.49 -11.81 3.51
CA THR A 142 15.83 -11.59 2.93
C THR A 142 15.75 -10.90 1.57
N ASP A 143 16.87 -10.41 1.06
CA ASP A 143 16.90 -9.81 -0.28
C ASP A 143 16.55 -10.81 -1.39
N GLU A 144 17.01 -12.06 -1.28
CA GLU A 144 16.69 -13.10 -2.27
C GLU A 144 15.19 -13.46 -2.27
N ASP A 145 14.62 -13.61 -1.07
CA ASP A 145 13.19 -13.92 -0.90
C ASP A 145 12.32 -12.77 -1.40
N ALA A 146 12.74 -11.52 -1.15
CA ALA A 146 12.02 -10.34 -1.61
C ALA A 146 11.93 -10.28 -3.13
N VAL A 147 13.03 -10.58 -3.82
CA VAL A 147 13.06 -10.65 -5.29
C VAL A 147 12.16 -11.77 -5.81
N THR A 148 12.21 -12.94 -5.19
CA THR A 148 11.40 -14.10 -5.58
C THR A 148 9.91 -13.80 -5.45
N LEU A 149 9.47 -13.24 -4.32
CA LEU A 149 8.08 -12.86 -4.08
C LEU A 149 7.62 -11.73 -5.01
N LEU A 150 8.50 -10.79 -5.35
CA LEU A 150 8.22 -9.72 -6.31
C LEU A 150 8.02 -10.28 -7.73
N LEU A 151 8.83 -11.25 -8.15
CA LEU A 151 8.70 -11.90 -9.46
C LEU A 151 7.39 -12.69 -9.57
N LEU A 152 7.03 -13.45 -8.54
CA LEU A 152 5.75 -14.15 -8.48
C LEU A 152 4.57 -13.19 -8.65
N LEU A 153 4.58 -12.08 -7.91
CA LEU A 153 3.54 -11.07 -8.02
C LEU A 153 3.49 -10.40 -9.40
N LYS A 154 4.64 -10.08 -10.00
CA LYS A 154 4.69 -9.45 -11.34
C LYS A 154 4.06 -10.33 -12.41
N ASN A 155 4.24 -11.65 -12.31
CA ASN A 155 3.61 -12.60 -13.21
C ASN A 155 2.08 -12.57 -13.05
N ASP A 156 1.59 -12.53 -11.81
CA ASP A 156 0.14 -12.42 -11.52
C ASP A 156 -0.46 -11.10 -12.01
N VAL A 157 0.25 -9.97 -11.86
CA VAL A 157 -0.21 -8.65 -12.32
C VAL A 157 -0.23 -8.53 -13.84
N SER A 158 0.65 -9.24 -14.54
CA SER A 158 0.76 -9.17 -16.01
C SER A 158 -0.26 -10.04 -16.75
N HIS A 159 -0.90 -10.99 -16.06
CA HIS A 159 -1.86 -11.93 -16.63
C HIS A 159 -3.32 -11.70 -16.20
N GLY A 160 -3.61 -10.65 -15.42
CA GLY A 160 -4.96 -10.31 -14.93
C GLY A 160 -5.47 -8.96 -15.42
#